data_AF-A0A3L7XW15-F1
#
_entry.id   AF-A0A3L7XW15-F1
#
_cell.length_a   1.000
_cell.length_b   1.000
_cell.length_c   1.000
_cell.angle_alpha   90.00
_cell.angle_beta   90.00
_cell.angle_gamma   90.00
#
_symmetry.space_group_name_H-M   'P 1'
#
loop_
_entity.id
_entity.type
_entity.pdbx_description
1 polymer ?
#
loop_
_entity_poly.entity_id
_entity_poly.type
_entity_poly.pdbx_seq_one_letter_code
_entity_poly.pdbx_strand_id
1 'polypeptide(L)'
;MAPAAYKSWRQRALLADTTATFAEGLATRSAFALPQQILWELLDDFVLVSDAEMRAAIVLLLQTAKTLAEPAGAAPLAAALKLPPAMR
;
A
#
# COMPACT_ATOMS: atom_id res chain seq x y z
N MET A 1 -2.05 -7.31 6.42
CA MET A 1 -2.55 -6.05 5.85
C MET A 1 -2.45 -4.93 6.88
N ALA A 2 -2.28 -3.68 6.44
CA ALA A 2 -2.28 -2.48 7.29
C ALA A 2 -3.39 -1.51 6.82
N PRO A 3 -4.63 -1.66 7.32
CA PRO A 3 -5.80 -1.06 6.68
C PRO A 3 -6.18 0.34 7.20
N ALA A 4 -5.55 0.85 8.26
CA ALA A 4 -5.98 2.05 8.97
C ALA A 4 -6.08 3.28 8.06
N ALA A 5 -5.08 3.50 7.20
CA ALA A 5 -5.07 4.62 6.27
C ALA A 5 -6.21 4.53 5.24
N TYR A 6 -6.36 3.36 4.60
CA TYR A 6 -7.42 3.12 3.61
C TYR A 6 -8.83 3.24 4.20
N LYS A 7 -9.08 2.60 5.35
CA LYS A 7 -10.40 2.64 6.00
C LYS A 7 -10.76 4.06 6.42
N SER A 8 -9.79 4.79 6.95
CA SER A 8 -9.97 6.19 7.34
C SER A 8 -10.26 7.08 6.13
N TRP A 9 -9.53 6.87 5.04
CA TRP A 9 -9.78 7.57 3.78
C TRP A 9 -11.21 7.31 3.28
N ARG A 10 -11.58 6.03 3.17
CA ARG A 10 -12.89 5.60 2.65
C ARG A 10 -14.07 6.05 3.51
N GLN A 11 -13.93 6.06 4.83
CA GLN A 11 -15.02 6.42 5.76
C GLN A 11 -15.04 7.90 6.12
N ARG A 12 -14.09 8.70 5.64
CA ARG A 12 -13.89 10.10 6.03
C ARG A 12 -13.87 10.31 7.55
N ALA A 13 -13.20 9.41 8.25
CA ALA A 13 -13.04 9.43 9.70
C ALA A 13 -11.62 8.96 10.07
N LEU A 14 -11.06 9.43 11.19
CA LEU A 14 -9.76 8.96 11.66
C LEU A 14 -9.95 7.66 12.45
N LEU A 15 -9.53 6.54 11.87
CA LEU A 15 -9.69 5.21 12.43
C LEU A 15 -8.34 4.64 12.86
N ALA A 16 -8.42 3.81 13.89
CA ALA A 16 -7.36 2.88 14.26
C ALA A 16 -7.77 1.46 13.91
N ASP A 17 -6.79 0.60 13.63
CA ASP A 17 -7.00 -0.80 13.32
C ASP A 17 -5.78 -1.64 13.73
N THR A 18 -6.00 -2.95 13.81
CA THR A 18 -4.93 -3.93 13.86
C THR A 18 -4.15 -3.96 12.55
N THR A 19 -2.86 -4.27 12.65
CA THR A 19 -2.00 -4.45 11.49
C THR A 19 -1.30 -5.80 11.60
N ALA A 20 -1.30 -6.54 10.50
CA ALA A 20 -0.67 -7.85 10.41
C ALA A 20 -0.04 -7.97 9.02
N THR A 21 1.04 -7.22 8.79
CA THR A 21 1.81 -7.27 7.54
C THR A 21 3.29 -7.29 7.87
N PHE A 22 4.09 -7.96 7.03
CA PHE A 22 5.55 -7.89 7.11
C PHE A 22 6.12 -6.58 6.55
N ALA A 23 5.31 -5.75 5.90
CA ALA A 23 5.71 -4.42 5.44
C ALA A 23 5.68 -3.41 6.59
N GLU A 24 6.73 -3.39 7.42
CA GLU A 24 6.82 -2.54 8.61
C GLU A 24 6.60 -1.05 8.30
N GLY A 25 7.17 -0.56 7.20
CA GLY A 25 6.99 0.83 6.74
C GLY A 25 5.53 1.21 6.42
N LEU A 26 4.65 0.23 6.20
CA LEU A 26 3.21 0.44 5.99
C LEU A 26 2.37 0.09 7.23
N ALA A 27 2.96 -0.51 8.27
CA ALA A 27 2.25 -1.10 9.40
C ALA A 27 1.75 -0.06 10.44
N THR A 28 1.28 1.10 9.99
CA THR A 28 0.71 2.13 10.86
C THR A 28 -0.69 1.69 11.35
N ARG A 29 -0.87 1.67 12.68
CA ARG A 29 -2.13 1.23 13.32
C ARG A 29 -3.20 2.31 13.39
N SER A 30 -2.85 3.57 13.22
CA SER A 30 -3.78 4.70 13.28
C SER A 30 -3.54 5.66 12.13
N ALA A 31 -4.61 6.20 11.56
CA ALA A 31 -4.49 7.29 10.61
C ALA A 31 -4.16 8.62 11.31
N PHE A 32 -3.45 9.50 10.60
CA PHE A 32 -3.12 10.84 11.07
C PHE A 32 -3.95 11.89 10.35
N ALA A 33 -4.36 12.94 11.07
CA ALA A 33 -5.29 13.94 10.59
C ALA A 33 -4.82 14.64 9.31
N LEU A 34 -3.60 15.22 9.32
CA LEU A 34 -3.09 16.00 8.19
C LEU A 34 -2.95 15.18 6.89
N PRO A 35 -2.29 14.00 6.88
CA PRO A 35 -2.27 13.17 5.67
C PRO A 35 -3.66 12.80 5.19
N GLN A 36 -4.60 12.46 6.08
CA GLN A 36 -5.95 12.07 5.67
C GLN A 36 -6.74 13.22 5.02
N GLN A 37 -6.59 14.44 5.53
CA GLN A 37 -7.19 15.62 4.90
C GLN A 37 -6.73 15.77 3.45
N ILE A 38 -5.42 15.65 3.21
CA ILE A 38 -4.83 15.72 1.87
C ILE A 38 -5.37 14.58 0.99
N LEU A 39 -5.41 13.35 1.51
CA LEU A 39 -5.89 12.19 0.75
C LEU A 39 -7.38 12.29 0.41
N TRP A 40 -8.22 12.83 1.31
CA TRP A 40 -9.66 13.03 1.02
C TRP A 40 -9.93 14.05 -0.08
N GLU A 41 -9.02 14.99 -0.29
CA GLU A 41 -9.15 16.04 -1.29
C GLU A 41 -8.54 15.64 -2.63
N LEU A 42 -7.42 14.90 -2.61
CA LEU A 42 -6.56 14.75 -3.79
C LEU A 42 -6.36 13.31 -4.27
N LEU A 43 -6.64 12.30 -3.44
CA LEU A 43 -6.41 10.91 -3.85
C LEU A 43 -7.62 10.38 -4.62
N ASP A 44 -7.37 9.85 -5.82
CA ASP A 44 -8.42 9.19 -6.63
C ASP A 44 -8.83 7.83 -6.05
N ASP A 45 -7.86 6.95 -5.75
CA ASP A 45 -8.14 5.61 -5.22
C ASP A 45 -6.95 5.00 -4.46
N PHE A 46 -7.26 3.98 -3.65
CA PHE A 46 -6.31 3.08 -3.02
C PHE A 46 -6.31 1.72 -3.74
N VAL A 47 -5.13 1.28 -4.19
CA VAL A 47 -4.93 -0.11 -4.62
C VAL A 47 -4.37 -0.92 -3.45
N LEU A 48 -5.14 -1.89 -2.98
CA LEU A 48 -4.72 -2.79 -1.91
C LEU A 48 -4.05 -4.05 -2.49
N VAL A 49 -2.90 -4.39 -1.91
CA VAL A 49 -2.13 -5.60 -2.21
C VAL A 49 -1.89 -6.41 -0.94
N SER A 50 -1.72 -7.71 -1.13
CA SER A 50 -1.39 -8.69 -0.11
C SER A 50 0.12 -8.81 0.08
N ASP A 51 0.51 -9.33 1.24
CA ASP A 51 1.92 -9.65 1.52
C ASP A 51 2.53 -10.63 0.52
N ALA A 52 1.73 -11.54 -0.05
CA ALA A 52 2.18 -12.48 -1.08
C ALA A 52 2.46 -11.76 -2.41
N GLU A 53 1.59 -10.83 -2.82
CA GLU A 53 1.80 -10.00 -4.02
C GLU A 53 3.04 -9.10 -3.84
N MET A 54 3.25 -8.51 -2.67
CA MET A 54 4.48 -7.75 -2.36
C MET A 54 5.74 -8.63 -2.44
N ARG A 55 5.71 -9.86 -1.91
CA ARG A 55 6.84 -10.80 -2.02
C ARG A 55 7.17 -11.14 -3.47
N ALA A 56 6.16 -11.40 -4.29
CA ALA A 56 6.36 -11.65 -5.72
C ALA A 56 6.98 -10.44 -6.43
N ALA A 57 6.54 -9.22 -6.10
CA ALA A 57 7.10 -7.99 -6.64
C ALA A 57 8.56 -7.75 -6.21
N ILE A 58 8.94 -8.06 -4.96
CA ILE A 58 10.35 -8.00 -4.51
C ILE A 58 11.22 -8.92 -5.38
N VAL A 59 10.80 -10.17 -5.56
CA VAL A 59 11.55 -11.14 -6.37
C VAL A 59 11.68 -10.65 -7.80
N LEU A 60 10.61 -10.09 -8.38
CA LEU A 60 10.65 -9.56 -9.73
C LEU A 60 11.65 -8.39 -9.86
N LEU A 61 11.59 -7.39 -8.98
CA LEU A 61 12.55 -6.27 -8.97
C LEU A 61 14.00 -6.75 -8.85
N LEU A 62 14.23 -7.74 -7.98
CA LEU A 62 15.56 -8.31 -7.79
C LEU A 62 16.06 -9.00 -9.08
N GLN A 63 15.19 -9.75 -9.76
CA GLN A 63 15.54 -10.51 -10.95
C GLN A 63 15.72 -9.61 -12.19
N THR A 64 14.84 -8.64 -12.40
CA THR A 64 14.79 -7.85 -13.64
C THR A 64 15.58 -6.55 -13.53
N ALA A 65 15.38 -5.81 -12.44
CA ALA A 65 15.99 -4.49 -12.22
C ALA A 65 17.24 -4.55 -11.32
N LYS A 66 17.62 -5.74 -10.83
CA LYS A 66 18.74 -5.95 -9.91
C LYS A 66 18.64 -5.08 -8.66
N THR A 67 17.41 -4.80 -8.24
CA THR A 67 17.11 -3.94 -7.10
C THR A 67 16.45 -4.77 -6.02
N LEU A 68 17.07 -4.85 -4.85
CA LEU A 68 16.47 -5.46 -3.67
C LEU A 68 15.61 -4.40 -2.95
N ALA A 69 14.30 -4.40 -3.24
CA ALA A 69 13.36 -3.52 -2.57
C ALA A 69 12.93 -4.09 -1.21
N GLU A 70 12.74 -3.22 -0.21
CA GLU A 70 12.00 -3.58 0.99
C GLU A 70 10.50 -3.81 0.67
N PRO A 71 9.72 -4.43 1.58
CA PRO A 71 8.33 -4.78 1.29
C PRO A 71 7.43 -3.59 0.93
N ALA A 72 7.56 -2.48 1.67
CA ALA A 72 6.80 -1.27 1.38
C ALA A 72 7.15 -0.68 0.00
N GLY A 73 8.44 -0.67 -0.34
CA GLY A 73 8.94 -0.23 -1.65
C GLY A 73 8.50 -1.11 -2.82
N ALA A 74 8.13 -2.37 -2.58
CA ALA A 74 7.61 -3.28 -3.62
C ALA A 74 6.09 -3.18 -3.83
N ALA A 75 5.35 -2.50 -2.94
CA ALA A 75 3.90 -2.37 -3.02
C ALA A 75 3.40 -1.72 -4.33
N PRO A 76 4.03 -0.65 -4.88
CA PRO A 76 3.59 -0.05 -6.14
C PRO A 76 3.72 -1.02 -7.33
N LEU A 77 4.78 -1.82 -7.40
CA LEU A 77 4.92 -2.83 -8.46
C LEU A 77 3.89 -3.94 -8.30
N ALA A 78 3.65 -4.40 -7.06
CA ALA A 78 2.59 -5.37 -6.79
C ALA A 78 1.22 -4.85 -7.25
N ALA A 79 0.93 -3.56 -7.04
CA ALA A 79 -0.28 -2.91 -7.50
C ALA A 79 -0.34 -2.86 -9.04
N ALA A 80 0.73 -2.40 -9.71
CA ALA A 80 0.80 -2.35 -11.17
C ALA A 80 0.56 -3.72 -11.81
N LEU A 81 1.16 -4.79 -11.28
CA LEU A 81 0.94 -6.16 -11.79
C LEU A 81 -0.50 -6.63 -11.64
N LYS A 82 -1.26 -6.09 -10.68
CA LYS A 82 -2.66 -6.44 -10.42
C LYS A 82 -3.64 -5.64 -11.27
N LEU A 83 -3.33 -4.38 -11.58
CA LEU A 83 -4.19 -3.50 -12.36
C LEU A 83 -4.37 -3.99 -13.81
N PRO A 84 -5.47 -3.65 -14.49
CA PRO A 84 -5.66 -4.00 -15.90
C PRO A 84 -4.64 -3.26 -16.80
N PRO A 85 -4.25 -3.81 -17.96
CA PRO A 85 -3.20 -3.24 -18.81
C PRO A 85 -3.39 -1.77 -19.22
N ALA A 86 -4.64 -1.30 -19.34
CA ALA A 86 -4.94 0.09 -19.66
C ALA A 86 -4.62 1.07 -18.51
N MET A 87 -4.34 0.55 -17.32
CA MET A 87 -4.03 1.29 -16.09
C MET A 87 -2.71 0.82 -15.47
N ARG A 88 -1.88 0.10 -16.25
CA ARG A 88 -0.50 -0.26 -15.90
C ARG A 88 0.51 0.71 -16.49
#